data_AF-A0A401NLF3-F1
#
_entry.id   AF-A0A401NLF3-F1
#
_cell.length_a   1.000
_cell.length_b   1.000
_cell.length_c   1.000
_cell.angle_alpha   90.00
_cell.angle_beta   90.00
_cell.angle_gamma   90.00
#
_symmetry.space_group_name_H-M   'P 1'
#
loop_
_entity.id
_entity.type
_entity.pdbx_description
1 polymer ?
#
loop_
_entity_poly.entity_id
_entity_poly.type
_entity_poly.pdbx_seq_one_letter_code
_entity_poly.pdbx_strand_id
1 'polypeptide(L)'
;MDESQLPEPVLSGCSSAAELTFDRATGVVEQVFETLQGITRARAHMRQFKALYSPGDNTHQATYKPLVKQILEEIFRPDRADTLDIEYMSGGLTELLKTGFSMFMKVSRPHPSDHPLLILFLVGGVTASEIRIIKETISMHKPSYQVSSICI
;
A
#
# COMPACT_ATOMS: atom_id res chain seq x y z
N MET A 1 2.92 -16.62 39.53
CA MET A 1 2.14 -17.50 38.65
C MET A 1 1.24 -16.58 37.84
N ASP A 2 1.46 -16.25 36.58
CA ASP A 2 2.38 -16.71 35.55
C ASP A 2 2.42 -15.55 34.53
N GLU A 3 3.59 -15.03 34.25
CA GLU A 3 3.82 -13.85 33.38
C GLU A 3 4.47 -14.29 32.06
N SER A 4 3.97 -15.38 31.47
CA SER A 4 4.55 -15.97 30.27
C SER A 4 3.51 -16.28 29.21
N GLN A 5 3.19 -15.28 28.38
CA GLN A 5 2.76 -15.47 26.98
C GLN A 5 2.63 -14.11 26.27
N LEU A 6 3.74 -13.39 26.14
CA LEU A 6 3.90 -12.50 24.99
C LEU A 6 4.33 -13.39 23.81
N PRO A 7 3.71 -13.28 22.62
CA PRO A 7 4.14 -14.03 21.46
C PRO A 7 5.57 -13.58 21.10
N GLU A 8 6.52 -14.49 21.26
CA GLU A 8 7.89 -14.23 20.84
C GLU A 8 7.91 -13.91 19.34
N PRO A 9 8.71 -12.92 18.90
CA PRO A 9 8.88 -12.66 17.49
C PRO A 9 9.55 -13.87 16.85
N VAL A 10 8.77 -14.68 16.16
CA VAL A 10 9.24 -15.83 15.39
C VAL A 10 10.07 -15.30 14.23
N LEU A 11 11.39 -15.21 14.44
CA LEU A 11 12.33 -15.24 13.33
C LEU A 11 12.17 -16.62 12.69
N SER A 12 11.72 -16.67 11.43
CA SER A 12 11.21 -17.88 10.75
C SER A 12 12.21 -19.06 10.56
N GLY A 13 13.25 -19.18 11.38
CA GLY A 13 14.27 -20.22 11.28
C GLY A 13 14.92 -20.69 12.59
N CYS A 14 14.50 -20.19 13.77
CA CYS A 14 14.98 -20.71 15.05
C CYS A 14 13.81 -21.16 15.93
N SER A 15 13.81 -22.44 16.31
CA SER A 15 12.77 -23.02 17.18
C SER A 15 13.15 -22.97 18.66
N SER A 16 14.37 -22.52 18.97
CA SER A 16 14.83 -22.29 20.35
C SER A 16 15.95 -21.25 20.42
N ALA A 17 16.13 -20.64 21.60
CA ALA A 17 17.23 -19.71 21.87
C ALA A 17 18.63 -20.34 21.71
N ALA A 18 18.74 -21.67 21.79
CA ALA A 18 20.00 -22.40 21.59
C ALA A 18 20.45 -22.43 20.11
N GLU A 19 19.54 -22.20 19.15
CA GLU A 19 19.85 -22.16 17.72
C GLU A 19 20.26 -20.77 17.22
N LEU A 20 20.12 -19.74 18.08
CA LEU A 20 20.52 -18.36 17.81
C LEU A 20 22.05 -18.21 17.91
N THR A 21 22.74 -18.61 16.84
CA THR A 21 24.16 -18.31 16.68
C THR A 21 24.36 -16.90 16.13
N PHE A 22 25.55 -16.31 16.40
CA PHE A 22 25.92 -15.01 15.86
C PHE A 22 25.84 -14.96 14.32
N ASP A 23 26.27 -16.03 13.64
CA ASP A 23 26.23 -16.12 12.18
C ASP A 23 24.79 -16.14 11.64
N ARG A 24 23.88 -16.86 12.33
CA ARG A 24 22.45 -16.87 11.96
C ARG A 24 21.78 -15.53 12.20
N ALA A 25 22.06 -14.89 13.34
CA ALA A 25 21.55 -13.56 13.64
C ALA A 25 22.02 -12.54 12.58
N THR A 26 23.31 -12.58 12.22
CA THR A 26 23.89 -11.75 11.16
C THR A 26 23.19 -11.99 9.82
N GLY A 27 23.02 -13.24 9.40
CA GLY A 27 22.35 -13.57 8.14
C GLY A 27 20.89 -13.11 8.07
N VAL A 28 20.13 -13.23 9.17
CA VAL A 28 18.75 -12.73 9.25
C VAL A 28 18.72 -11.20 9.17
N VAL A 29 19.62 -10.51 9.89
CA VAL A 29 19.71 -9.06 9.85
C VAL A 29 20.06 -8.57 8.44
N GLU A 30 21.01 -9.21 7.77
CA GLU A 30 21.34 -8.91 6.37
C GLU A 30 20.12 -9.05 5.46
N GLN A 31 19.37 -10.15 5.55
CA GLN A 31 18.13 -10.33 4.77
C GLN A 31 17.08 -9.25 5.04
N VAL A 32 16.94 -8.81 6.30
CA VAL A 32 16.05 -7.70 6.66
C VAL A 32 16.51 -6.41 5.97
N PHE A 33 17.81 -6.08 6.03
CA PHE A 33 18.33 -4.89 5.39
C PHE A 33 18.21 -4.95 3.86
N GLU A 34 18.46 -6.09 3.23
CA GLU A 34 18.24 -6.30 1.79
C GLU A 34 16.77 -6.07 1.41
N THR A 35 15.85 -6.61 2.20
CA THR A 35 14.41 -6.41 2.00
C THR A 35 14.03 -4.94 2.12
N LEU A 36 14.50 -4.24 3.15
CA LEU A 36 14.25 -2.82 3.36
C LEU A 36 14.84 -1.95 2.23
N GLN A 37 16.03 -2.29 1.73
CA GLN A 37 16.60 -1.63 0.56
C GLN A 37 15.77 -1.89 -0.71
N GLY A 38 15.30 -3.12 -0.91
CA GLY A 38 14.38 -3.46 -2.00
C GLY A 38 13.11 -2.61 -1.97
N ILE A 39 12.47 -2.49 -0.80
CA ILE A 39 11.29 -1.64 -0.60
C ILE A 39 11.61 -0.17 -0.91
N THR A 40 12.77 0.33 -0.44
CA THR A 40 13.20 1.72 -0.69
C THR A 40 13.36 2.01 -2.18
N ARG A 41 13.98 1.08 -2.93
CA ARG A 41 14.15 1.19 -4.39
C ARG A 41 12.80 1.14 -5.11
N ALA A 42 11.91 0.22 -4.73
CA ALA A 42 10.57 0.12 -5.31
C ALA A 42 9.75 1.40 -5.09
N ARG A 43 9.94 2.08 -3.96
CA ARG A 43 9.25 3.33 -3.62
C ARG A 43 9.96 4.59 -4.12
N ALA A 44 11.15 4.49 -4.73
CA ALA A 44 11.93 5.65 -5.15
C ALA A 44 11.19 6.53 -6.18
N HIS A 45 10.32 5.93 -6.99
CA HIS A 45 9.54 6.62 -8.02
C HIS A 45 8.20 7.19 -7.52
N MET A 46 7.73 6.81 -6.33
CA MET A 46 6.53 7.38 -5.74
C MET A 46 6.81 8.80 -5.28
N ARG A 47 5.93 9.76 -5.61
CA ARG A 47 6.05 11.17 -5.24
C ARG A 47 5.32 11.47 -3.95
N GLN A 48 4.10 10.96 -3.82
CA GLN A 48 3.18 11.25 -2.75
C GLN A 48 3.21 10.18 -1.65
N PHE A 49 3.33 8.90 -2.02
CA PHE A 49 3.27 7.78 -1.07
C PHE A 49 4.64 7.36 -0.52
N LYS A 50 5.48 8.32 -0.12
CA LYS A 50 6.85 8.05 0.35
C LYS A 50 6.95 7.62 1.81
N ALA A 51 6.13 8.20 2.69
CA ALA A 51 6.22 8.01 4.13
C ALA A 51 4.97 7.31 4.66
N LEU A 52 5.15 6.24 5.45
CA LEU A 52 4.05 5.63 6.21
C LEU A 52 3.95 6.17 7.63
N TYR A 53 4.99 6.84 8.10
CA TYR A 53 5.08 7.37 9.44
C TYR A 53 5.09 8.89 9.36
N SER A 54 4.15 9.52 10.05
CA SER A 54 4.17 10.95 10.30
C SER A 54 4.75 11.15 11.71
N PRO A 55 5.92 11.81 11.85
CA PRO A 55 6.39 12.19 13.17
C PRO A 55 5.35 13.09 13.84
N GLY A 56 5.14 12.87 15.13
CA GLY A 56 4.31 13.74 15.94
C GLY A 56 4.97 15.10 16.13
N ASP A 57 4.16 16.11 16.44
CA ASP A 57 4.63 17.42 16.88
C ASP A 57 4.20 17.66 18.34
N ASN A 58 4.36 18.88 18.84
CA ASN A 58 4.01 19.24 20.23
C ASN A 58 2.50 19.08 20.55
N THR A 59 1.67 18.89 19.53
CA THR A 59 0.20 18.84 19.61
C THR A 59 -0.40 17.56 19.07
N HIS A 60 0.33 16.81 18.25
CA HIS A 60 -0.13 15.61 17.57
C HIS A 60 0.82 14.44 17.82
N GLN A 61 0.28 13.30 18.22
CA GLN A 61 1.07 12.09 18.39
C GLN A 61 1.51 11.54 17.03
N ALA A 62 2.69 10.93 17.03
CA ALA A 62 3.18 10.19 15.87
C ALA A 62 2.15 9.19 15.37
N THR A 63 1.91 9.20 14.06
CA THR A 63 0.84 8.41 13.44
C THR A 63 1.41 7.53 12.34
N TYR A 64 1.04 6.25 12.38
CA TYR A 64 1.28 5.31 11.30
C TYR A 64 0.08 5.28 10.35
N LYS A 65 0.34 5.50 9.07
CA LYS A 65 -0.64 5.52 7.98
C LYS A 65 -0.20 4.53 6.89
N PRO A 66 -0.76 3.31 6.86
CA PRO A 66 -0.43 2.28 5.87
C PRO A 66 -0.65 2.78 4.44
N LEU A 67 0.12 2.21 3.49
CA LEU A 67 0.05 2.60 2.07
C LEU A 67 -1.37 2.45 1.51
N VAL A 68 -2.03 1.35 1.83
CA VAL A 68 -3.41 1.06 1.42
C VAL A 68 -4.37 2.16 1.87
N LYS A 69 -4.22 2.66 3.11
CA LYS A 69 -5.02 3.77 3.61
C LYS A 69 -4.78 5.05 2.82
N GLN A 70 -3.51 5.35 2.50
CA GLN A 70 -3.15 6.52 1.70
C GLN A 70 -3.76 6.46 0.29
N ILE A 71 -3.69 5.30 -0.36
CA ILE A 71 -4.27 5.08 -1.69
C ILE A 71 -5.79 5.23 -1.67
N LEU A 72 -6.48 4.65 -0.68
CA LEU A 72 -7.94 4.76 -0.59
C LEU A 72 -8.40 6.19 -0.32
N GLU A 73 -7.73 6.90 0.59
CA GLU A 73 -8.04 8.31 0.84
C GLU A 73 -7.74 9.21 -0.37
N GLU A 74 -6.74 8.85 -1.19
CA GLU A 74 -6.51 9.49 -2.49
C GLU A 74 -7.69 9.28 -3.44
N ILE A 75 -8.09 8.02 -3.63
CA ILE A 75 -9.18 7.62 -4.52
C ILE A 75 -10.51 8.26 -4.11
N PHE A 76 -10.73 8.46 -2.81
CA PHE A 76 -11.96 9.04 -2.30
C PHE A 76 -11.85 10.52 -1.94
N ARG A 77 -10.75 11.20 -2.30
CA ARG A 77 -10.58 12.62 -2.02
C ARG A 77 -11.71 13.45 -2.67
N PRO A 78 -12.38 14.34 -1.92
CA PRO A 78 -13.51 15.10 -2.45
C PRO A 78 -13.10 16.19 -3.46
N ASP A 79 -11.87 16.72 -3.38
CA ASP A 79 -11.39 17.77 -4.30
C ASP A 79 -10.99 17.24 -5.69
N ARG A 80 -10.89 15.91 -5.85
CA ARG A 80 -10.52 15.23 -7.10
C ARG A 80 -9.28 15.79 -7.79
N ALA A 81 -8.26 16.20 -7.03
CA ALA A 81 -6.99 16.65 -7.57
C ALA A 81 -6.33 15.58 -8.45
N ASP A 82 -5.56 16.02 -9.45
CA ASP A 82 -4.78 15.13 -10.31
C ASP A 82 -3.84 14.26 -9.45
N THR A 83 -4.03 12.95 -9.53
CA THR A 83 -3.26 11.97 -8.74
C THR A 83 -1.90 11.76 -9.40
N LEU A 84 -0.81 12.05 -8.68
CA LEU A 84 0.55 11.99 -9.22
C LEU A 84 1.12 10.56 -9.29
N ASP A 85 0.75 9.71 -8.33
CA ASP A 85 1.23 8.34 -8.20
C ASP A 85 0.23 7.29 -8.71
N ILE A 86 -1.03 7.68 -8.95
CA ILE A 86 -2.06 6.78 -9.49
C ILE A 86 -2.19 7.06 -10.99
N GLU A 87 -1.47 6.28 -11.78
CA GLU A 87 -1.50 6.43 -13.23
C GLU A 87 -2.71 5.72 -13.84
N TYR A 88 -3.49 6.45 -14.62
CA TYR A 88 -4.52 5.86 -15.49
C TYR A 88 -3.84 5.19 -16.68
N MET A 89 -3.80 3.86 -16.67
CA MET A 89 -3.40 3.06 -17.82
C MET A 89 -4.64 2.74 -18.66
N SER A 90 -4.88 3.55 -19.70
CA SER A 90 -5.86 3.19 -20.73
C SER A 90 -5.24 2.09 -21.60
N GLY A 91 -5.99 1.00 -21.83
CA GLY A 91 -5.48 -0.17 -22.55
C GLY A 91 -4.81 0.18 -23.88
N GLY A 92 -3.61 -0.36 -24.10
CA GLY A 92 -2.81 -0.16 -25.30
C GLY A 92 -3.51 -0.51 -26.63
N LEU A 93 -2.82 -0.19 -27.72
CA LEU A 93 -3.24 -0.20 -29.15
C LEU A 93 -4.40 0.75 -29.50
N THR A 94 -5.48 0.78 -28.71
CA THR A 94 -6.61 1.70 -28.93
C THR A 94 -6.26 3.17 -28.73
N GLU A 95 -5.27 3.47 -27.88
CA GLU A 95 -4.84 4.84 -27.62
C GLU A 95 -3.92 5.41 -28.72
N LEU A 96 -3.19 4.57 -29.46
CA LEU A 96 -2.38 4.99 -30.61
C LEU A 96 -3.24 5.41 -31.80
N LEU A 97 -4.40 4.76 -32.00
CA LEU A 97 -5.38 5.18 -32.99
C LEU A 97 -6.14 6.44 -32.54
N LYS A 98 -6.43 6.57 -31.24
CA LYS A 98 -7.04 7.80 -30.69
C LYS A 98 -6.09 9.00 -30.76
N THR A 99 -4.80 8.83 -30.48
CA THR A 99 -3.82 9.94 -30.55
C THR A 99 -3.60 10.46 -31.97
N GLY A 100 -3.72 9.62 -33.01
CA GLY A 100 -3.65 10.06 -34.41
C GLY A 100 -4.82 10.96 -34.86
N PHE A 101 -5.99 10.84 -34.22
CA PHE A 101 -7.19 11.63 -34.54
C PHE A 101 -7.56 12.68 -33.46
N SER A 102 -6.89 12.68 -32.31
CA SER A 102 -7.29 13.46 -31.12
C SER A 102 -6.18 14.37 -30.60
N MET A 103 -5.65 15.26 -31.45
CA MET A 103 -4.69 16.28 -31.04
C MET A 103 -5.33 17.53 -30.38
N PHE A 104 -6.61 17.52 -29.98
CA PHE A 104 -7.30 18.76 -29.57
C PHE A 104 -8.41 18.65 -28.51
N MET A 105 -8.34 17.70 -27.57
CA MET A 105 -9.24 17.72 -26.40
C MET A 105 -8.45 17.39 -25.14
N LYS A 106 -8.36 18.34 -24.20
CA LYS A 106 -7.96 18.08 -22.82
C LYS A 106 -9.04 17.21 -22.16
N VAL A 107 -9.00 15.91 -22.44
CA VAL A 107 -9.87 14.92 -21.81
C VAL A 107 -9.31 14.67 -20.41
N SER A 108 -10.04 15.12 -19.39
CA SER A 108 -9.73 14.79 -18.00
C SER A 108 -9.64 13.28 -17.86
N ARG A 109 -8.55 12.79 -17.27
CA ARG A 109 -8.38 11.35 -17.01
C ARG A 109 -9.53 10.92 -16.09
N PRO A 110 -10.26 9.84 -16.41
CA PRO A 110 -11.35 9.39 -15.57
C PRO A 110 -10.81 9.07 -14.18
N HIS A 111 -11.46 9.59 -13.14
CA HIS A 111 -11.01 9.37 -11.77
C HIS A 111 -11.44 7.98 -11.31
N PRO A 112 -10.64 7.25 -10.51
CA PRO A 112 -11.02 5.91 -10.05
C PRO A 112 -12.38 5.84 -9.33
N SER A 113 -12.84 6.95 -8.74
CA SER A 113 -14.15 7.05 -8.09
C SER A 113 -15.33 7.41 -9.01
N ASP A 114 -15.08 7.62 -10.30
CA ASP A 114 -16.15 7.84 -11.30
C ASP A 114 -16.84 6.52 -11.71
N HIS A 115 -16.27 5.36 -11.32
CA HIS A 115 -16.84 4.04 -11.59
C HIS A 115 -17.49 3.42 -10.34
N PRO A 116 -18.62 2.71 -10.47
CA PRO A 116 -19.32 2.09 -9.33
C PRO A 116 -18.59 0.87 -8.74
N LEU A 117 -17.54 0.38 -9.41
CA LEU A 117 -16.76 -0.79 -9.01
C LEU A 117 -15.27 -0.41 -8.91
N LEU A 118 -14.67 -0.71 -7.76
CA LEU A 118 -13.25 -0.55 -7.51
C LEU A 118 -12.65 -1.92 -7.20
N ILE A 119 -11.68 -2.37 -7.99
CA ILE A 119 -10.96 -3.63 -7.75
C ILE A 119 -9.53 -3.28 -7.35
N LEU A 120 -9.10 -3.74 -6.17
CA LEU A 120 -7.77 -3.47 -5.63
C LEU A 120 -6.95 -4.77 -5.54
N PHE A 121 -5.87 -4.85 -6.32
CA PHE A 121 -4.94 -5.98 -6.30
C PHE A 121 -3.76 -5.68 -5.38
N LEU A 122 -3.52 -6.52 -4.37
CA LEU A 122 -2.36 -6.45 -3.48
C LEU A 122 -1.49 -7.70 -3.67
N VAL A 123 -0.34 -7.52 -4.30
CA VAL A 123 0.60 -8.61 -4.60
C VAL A 123 1.57 -8.78 -3.42
N GLY A 124 1.86 -10.03 -3.03
CA GLY A 124 2.79 -10.34 -1.93
C GLY A 124 2.14 -10.50 -0.55
N GLY A 125 0.81 -10.46 -0.48
CA GLY A 125 0.05 -10.71 0.76
C GLY A 125 -0.71 -9.47 1.27
N VAL A 126 -1.72 -9.71 2.09
CA VAL A 126 -2.51 -8.66 2.76
C VAL A 126 -2.73 -9.04 4.21
N THR A 127 -2.57 -8.08 5.11
CA THR A 127 -2.78 -8.27 6.54
C THR A 127 -4.24 -8.06 6.93
N ALA A 128 -4.68 -8.66 8.04
CA ALA A 128 -6.04 -8.45 8.57
C ALA A 128 -6.31 -6.96 8.89
N SER A 129 -5.30 -6.24 9.35
CA SER A 129 -5.37 -4.80 9.61
C SER A 129 -5.64 -4.00 8.33
N GLU A 130 -4.99 -4.35 7.22
CA GLU A 130 -5.25 -3.70 5.93
C GLU A 130 -6.65 -4.01 5.41
N ILE A 131 -7.12 -5.26 5.51
CA ILE A 131 -8.49 -5.62 5.13
C ILE A 131 -9.51 -4.82 5.94
N ARG A 132 -9.27 -4.68 7.25
CA ARG A 132 -10.14 -3.89 8.14
C ARG A 132 -10.18 -2.42 7.68
N ILE A 133 -9.02 -1.82 7.43
CA ILE A 133 -8.93 -0.43 6.95
C ILE A 133 -9.70 -0.27 5.64
N ILE A 134 -9.52 -1.20 4.68
CA ILE A 134 -10.21 -1.14 3.40
C ILE A 134 -11.74 -1.14 3.61
N LYS A 135 -12.25 -2.07 4.43
CA LYS A 135 -13.68 -2.19 4.73
C LYS A 135 -14.23 -0.94 5.43
N GLU A 136 -13.51 -0.42 6.42
CA GLU A 136 -13.89 0.80 7.14
C GLU A 136 -13.93 2.01 6.21
N THR A 137 -12.88 2.22 5.39
CA THR A 137 -12.81 3.33 4.45
C THR A 137 -13.91 3.28 3.39
N ILE A 138 -14.24 2.09 2.87
CA ILE A 138 -15.31 1.95 1.88
C ILE A 138 -16.69 2.21 2.47
N SER A 139 -16.93 1.69 3.67
CA SER A 139 -18.21 1.88 4.37
C SER A 139 -18.50 3.37 4.64
N MET A 140 -17.46 4.18 4.85
CA MET A 140 -17.59 5.63 5.01
C MET A 140 -17.92 6.39 3.72
N HIS A 141 -17.51 5.88 2.56
CA HIS A 141 -17.65 6.61 1.29
C HIS A 141 -18.86 6.17 0.47
N LYS A 142 -18.99 4.87 0.13
CA LYS A 142 -20.20 4.29 -0.48
C LYS A 142 -20.28 2.78 -0.22
N PRO A 143 -21.43 2.24 0.23
CA PRO A 143 -21.59 0.81 0.53
C PRO A 143 -21.59 -0.12 -0.70
N SER A 144 -21.55 0.40 -1.93
CA SER A 144 -21.65 -0.40 -3.18
C SER A 144 -20.30 -0.93 -3.70
N TYR A 145 -19.16 -0.56 -3.10
CA TYR A 145 -17.85 -1.02 -3.59
C TYR A 145 -17.54 -2.42 -3.07
N GLN A 146 -17.27 -3.36 -3.99
CA GLN A 146 -16.85 -4.72 -3.67
C GLN A 146 -15.32 -4.82 -3.70
N VAL A 147 -14.71 -5.29 -2.61
CA VAL A 147 -13.27 -5.53 -2.54
C VAL A 147 -12.97 -7.00 -2.62
N SER A 148 -12.11 -7.36 -3.57
CA SER A 148 -11.51 -8.68 -3.67
C SER A 148 -10.00 -8.49 -3.64
N SER A 149 -9.34 -8.97 -2.59
CA SER A 149 -7.88 -9.06 -2.55
C SER A 149 -7.47 -10.41 -3.12
N ILE A 150 -6.68 -10.41 -4.19
CA ILE A 150 -6.01 -11.60 -4.68
C ILE A 150 -4.56 -11.51 -4.22
N CYS A 151 -4.16 -12.40 -3.32
CA CYS A 151 -2.76 -12.65 -3.03
C CYS A 151 -2.29 -13.73 -4.02
N ILE A 152 -1.36 -13.37 -4.91
CA ILE A 152 -0.69 -14.29 -5.83
C ILE A 152 0.67 -14.64 -5.25
#